data_AF-A0A1D2R0L1-F1
#
_entry.id   AF-A0A1D2R0L1-F1
#
_cell.length_a   1.000
_cell.length_b   1.000
_cell.length_c   1.000
_cell.angle_alpha   90.00
_cell.angle_beta   90.00
_cell.angle_gamma   90.00
#
_symmetry.space_group_name_H-M   'P 1'
#
loop_
_entity.id
_entity.type
_entity.pdbx_description
1 polymer ?
#
loop_
_entity_poly.entity_id
_entity_poly.type
_entity_poly.pdbx_seq_one_letter_code
_entity_poly.pdbx_strand_id
1 'polypeptide(L)'
;MKIGILYNLVDRIERGFEIDALSDNEIVETVGYIQKVLEKKHEAVPVRIRRELLPMLTQDSFDFVFNLCEGIEGDVKGEALIPALLDVIKIPYTGADSLTLGLCLDKIKVKQLLIANNIPTPDYQMFHNSSEKLNRKLRFPLIVKPANEDASVGITVDSVVNNETDLFRGIEFILKNYHQPALVEEYIDGRELNVAILGNGNSTEVLPFSEIIYNFNENFPKILTYDAKWIADSEMFKKTTGVCPPPVKLTREVEEHIKKLAVSAYNITGCRDYARVDFRLKGNIPYVLEVNPNPAINVERDSGFVRSARVSGLSYDELIYRILSLAMERYKMKADSSGEKIDDAYTTNNLIAVDVKLKHIDILMEWFNNPEISKYMDMPDETYSREKLIEGFFVANRDKNFIIIEKESNKEIGYCSIYGINRSNQSAEFSYLIGEKQFQGKGYGREIVELLLHMGFHKMGLNSITAIVTQQNTRSVRVFEKMGFRKVGIRREYHFINEERLDEILFEIIKKDYIKNNLT
;
A
#
# COMPACT_ATOMS: atom_id res chain seq x y z
N MET A 1 -5.64 -7.70 -14.23
CA MET A 1 -5.12 -7.98 -12.86
C MET A 1 -5.72 -7.01 -11.86
N LYS A 2 -5.97 -7.50 -10.66
CA LYS A 2 -6.29 -6.75 -9.45
C LYS A 2 -5.00 -6.44 -8.69
N ILE A 3 -4.67 -5.17 -8.58
CA ILE A 3 -3.44 -4.67 -7.94
C ILE A 3 -3.79 -4.01 -6.62
N GLY A 4 -3.27 -4.54 -5.51
CA GLY A 4 -3.35 -3.87 -4.21
C GLY A 4 -2.28 -2.78 -4.12
N ILE A 5 -2.66 -1.54 -3.81
CA ILE A 5 -1.71 -0.47 -3.48
C ILE A 5 -1.64 -0.40 -1.96
N LEU A 6 -0.63 -1.05 -1.39
CA LEU A 6 -0.51 -1.15 0.07
C LEU A 6 0.28 0.05 0.60
N TYR A 7 -0.27 0.72 1.61
CA TYR A 7 0.37 1.84 2.31
C TYR A 7 0.05 1.78 3.80
N ASN A 8 0.80 2.49 4.63
CA ASN A 8 0.50 2.67 6.06
C ASN A 8 0.40 4.15 6.39
N LEU A 9 -0.15 4.46 7.57
CA LEU A 9 -0.14 5.80 8.16
C LEU A 9 0.42 5.72 9.57
N VAL A 10 0.87 6.86 10.07
CA VAL A 10 1.36 7.00 11.44
C VAL A 10 0.30 7.72 12.25
N ASP A 11 -0.47 6.93 13.00
CA ASP A 11 -1.53 7.44 13.89
C ASP A 11 -0.99 7.93 15.23
N ARG A 12 0.19 7.44 15.63
CA ARG A 12 0.81 7.76 16.91
C ARG A 12 2.32 7.80 16.77
N ILE A 13 2.91 8.85 17.34
CA ILE A 13 4.36 9.00 17.42
C ILE A 13 4.86 8.41 18.75
N GLU A 14 5.80 7.46 18.66
CA GLU A 14 6.42 6.84 19.84
C GLU A 14 7.77 7.46 20.23
N ARG A 15 8.39 8.22 19.32
CA ARG A 15 9.72 8.85 19.46
C ARG A 15 9.81 10.12 18.61
N GLY A 16 10.67 11.07 18.98
CA GLY A 16 10.74 12.35 18.28
C GLY A 16 9.61 13.30 18.66
N PHE A 17 9.18 14.13 17.73
CA PHE A 17 8.21 15.21 17.95
C PHE A 17 6.93 15.01 17.12
N GLU A 18 5.80 15.59 17.55
CA GLU A 18 4.51 15.54 16.82
C GLU A 18 4.62 15.95 15.34
N ILE A 19 5.54 16.87 15.04
CA ILE A 19 5.77 17.35 13.68
C ILE A 19 6.38 16.29 12.75
N ASP A 20 7.06 15.27 13.29
CA ASP A 20 7.77 14.25 12.53
C ASP A 20 6.78 13.36 11.72
N ALA A 21 5.53 13.23 12.17
CA ALA A 21 4.47 12.47 11.48
C ALA A 21 4.03 13.08 10.13
N LEU A 22 4.41 14.32 9.83
CA LEU A 22 4.16 14.90 8.49
C LEU A 22 4.91 14.12 7.40
N SER A 23 6.12 13.64 7.71
CA SER A 23 6.93 12.90 6.76
C SER A 23 6.32 11.55 6.40
N ASP A 24 5.73 10.86 7.37
CA ASP A 24 5.18 9.52 7.18
C ASP A 24 3.79 9.51 6.48
N ASN A 25 3.01 10.58 6.62
CA ASN A 25 1.64 10.63 6.12
C ASN A 25 1.50 11.24 4.72
N GLU A 26 2.60 11.68 4.10
CA GLU A 26 2.65 12.17 2.71
C GLU A 26 2.20 11.11 1.70
N ILE A 27 2.34 9.84 2.06
CA ILE A 27 2.04 8.70 1.19
C ILE A 27 0.60 8.67 0.68
N VAL A 28 -0.37 9.28 1.38
CA VAL A 28 -1.79 9.32 0.97
C VAL A 28 -1.96 9.97 -0.40
N GLU A 29 -1.26 11.08 -0.65
CA GLU A 29 -1.32 11.78 -1.95
C GLU A 29 -0.73 10.89 -3.04
N THR A 30 0.44 10.30 -2.77
CA THR A 30 1.15 9.38 -3.68
C THR A 30 0.29 8.17 -4.06
N VAL A 31 -0.43 7.57 -3.10
CA VAL A 31 -1.38 6.47 -3.35
C VAL A 31 -2.46 6.90 -4.34
N GLY A 32 -3.05 8.09 -4.16
CA GLY A 32 -4.08 8.61 -5.05
C GLY A 32 -3.58 8.83 -6.49
N TYR A 33 -2.34 9.30 -6.66
CA TYR A 33 -1.73 9.46 -7.99
C TYR A 33 -1.46 8.11 -8.65
N ILE A 34 -0.87 7.17 -7.92
CA ILE A 34 -0.55 5.82 -8.44
C ILE A 34 -1.83 5.07 -8.80
N GLN A 35 -2.87 5.16 -7.96
CA GLN A 35 -4.18 4.59 -8.24
C GLN A 35 -4.72 5.09 -9.58
N LYS A 36 -4.77 6.42 -9.79
CA LYS A 36 -5.24 7.00 -11.06
C LYS A 36 -4.46 6.52 -12.27
N VAL A 37 -3.15 6.27 -12.13
CA VAL A 37 -2.32 5.73 -13.22
C VAL A 37 -2.67 4.27 -13.49
N LEU A 38 -2.70 3.44 -12.45
CA LEU A 38 -2.92 1.99 -12.57
C LEU A 38 -4.35 1.66 -13.01
N GLU A 39 -5.36 2.43 -12.60
CA GLU A 39 -6.77 2.27 -12.99
C GLU A 39 -6.99 2.38 -14.51
N LYS A 40 -6.05 2.97 -15.25
CA LYS A 40 -6.12 3.03 -16.72
C LYS A 40 -6.02 1.65 -17.38
N LYS A 41 -5.46 0.64 -16.71
CA LYS A 41 -5.24 -0.72 -17.25
C LYS A 41 -5.54 -1.86 -16.28
N HIS A 42 -5.70 -1.58 -14.99
CA HIS A 42 -5.82 -2.57 -13.93
C HIS A 42 -6.93 -2.20 -12.95
N GLU A 43 -7.42 -3.17 -12.19
CA GLU A 43 -8.24 -2.87 -11.01
C GLU A 43 -7.29 -2.53 -9.85
N ALA A 44 -7.06 -1.24 -9.60
CA ALA A 44 -6.15 -0.79 -8.56
C ALA A 44 -6.91 -0.45 -7.26
N VAL A 45 -6.58 -1.14 -6.18
CA VAL A 45 -7.29 -1.06 -4.90
C VAL A 45 -6.34 -0.51 -3.83
N PRO A 46 -6.53 0.74 -3.36
CA PRO A 46 -5.74 1.28 -2.25
C PRO A 46 -6.15 0.60 -0.94
N VAL A 47 -5.16 0.13 -0.17
CA VAL A 47 -5.38 -0.54 1.10
C VAL A 47 -4.42 0.00 2.15
N ARG A 48 -5.00 0.57 3.21
CA ARG A 48 -4.28 0.99 4.39
C ARG A 48 -3.98 -0.22 5.27
N ILE A 49 -2.71 -0.57 5.41
CA ILE A 49 -2.26 -1.66 6.26
C ILE A 49 -2.24 -1.23 7.74
N ARG A 50 -2.81 -2.09 8.57
CA ARG A 50 -2.85 -2.04 10.04
C ARG A 50 -2.64 -3.45 10.60
N ARG A 51 -2.24 -3.59 11.86
CA ARG A 51 -1.95 -4.92 12.44
C ARG A 51 -3.14 -5.87 12.34
N GLU A 52 -4.36 -5.37 12.49
CA GLU A 52 -5.58 -6.17 12.45
C GLU A 52 -5.89 -6.70 11.05
N LEU A 53 -5.43 -6.01 10.01
CA LEU A 53 -5.68 -6.37 8.62
C LEU A 53 -4.69 -7.41 8.10
N LEU A 54 -3.47 -7.46 8.65
CA LEU A 54 -2.41 -8.37 8.20
C LEU A 54 -2.84 -9.86 8.17
N PRO A 55 -3.52 -10.41 9.21
CA PRO A 55 -3.97 -11.81 9.18
C PRO A 55 -5.09 -12.08 8.17
N MET A 56 -5.72 -11.04 7.63
CA MET A 56 -6.82 -11.16 6.68
C MET A 56 -6.33 -11.27 5.23
N LEU A 57 -5.10 -10.84 4.94
CA LEU A 57 -4.49 -11.01 3.63
C LEU A 57 -4.29 -12.50 3.31
N THR A 58 -4.69 -12.89 2.10
CA THR A 58 -4.51 -14.24 1.58
C THR A 58 -3.92 -14.19 0.18
N GLN A 59 -3.46 -15.32 -0.35
CA GLN A 59 -2.96 -15.41 -1.72
C GLN A 59 -3.98 -14.95 -2.80
N ASP A 60 -5.28 -14.97 -2.46
CA ASP A 60 -6.38 -14.62 -3.37
C ASP A 60 -6.83 -13.15 -3.24
N SER A 61 -6.24 -12.38 -2.31
CA SER A 61 -6.61 -10.97 -2.09
C SER A 61 -6.24 -10.10 -3.31
N PHE A 62 -5.05 -10.29 -3.88
CA PHE A 62 -4.54 -9.53 -5.03
C PHE A 62 -3.73 -10.40 -5.98
N ASP A 63 -3.78 -10.08 -7.28
CA ASP A 63 -2.89 -10.70 -8.28
C ASP A 63 -1.45 -10.15 -8.17
N PHE A 64 -1.33 -8.91 -7.70
CA PHE A 64 -0.07 -8.18 -7.55
C PHE A 64 -0.22 -7.07 -6.49
N VAL A 65 0.88 -6.69 -5.85
CA VAL A 65 0.93 -5.55 -4.93
C VAL A 65 1.89 -4.47 -5.41
N PHE A 66 1.41 -3.24 -5.53
CA PHE A 66 2.27 -2.07 -5.58
C PHE A 66 2.56 -1.65 -4.13
N ASN A 67 3.76 -1.98 -3.64
CA ASN A 67 4.12 -1.77 -2.24
C ASN A 67 4.61 -0.34 -2.02
N LEU A 68 3.91 0.41 -1.15
CA LEU A 68 4.27 1.74 -0.68
C LEU A 68 4.30 1.80 0.85
N CYS A 69 4.34 0.64 1.53
CA CYS A 69 4.46 0.60 2.97
C CYS A 69 5.87 1.02 3.40
N GLU A 70 5.96 1.93 4.36
CA GLU A 70 7.17 2.43 5.01
C GLU A 70 7.20 2.04 6.52
N GLY A 71 6.19 1.31 6.99
CA GLY A 71 6.09 0.90 8.39
C GLY A 71 4.75 0.25 8.73
N ILE A 72 4.53 -0.01 10.02
CA ILE A 72 3.22 -0.42 10.56
C ILE A 72 2.95 0.41 11.82
N GLU A 73 1.89 1.22 11.80
CA GLU A 73 1.44 2.00 12.96
C GLU A 73 2.55 2.88 13.61
N GLY A 74 3.45 3.44 12.81
CA GLY A 74 4.58 4.27 13.29
C GLY A 74 5.89 3.52 13.56
N ASP A 75 5.87 2.17 13.51
CA ASP A 75 7.10 1.38 13.58
C ASP A 75 7.67 1.13 12.19
N VAL A 76 8.78 1.81 11.88
CA VAL A 76 9.53 1.69 10.62
C VAL A 76 10.05 0.27 10.38
N LYS A 77 10.29 -0.51 11.45
CA LYS A 77 10.68 -1.93 11.30
C LYS A 77 9.57 -2.76 10.63
N GLY A 78 8.32 -2.27 10.68
CA GLY A 78 7.19 -2.84 9.99
C GLY A 78 7.33 -2.85 8.47
N GLU A 79 8.15 -1.96 7.88
CA GLU A 79 8.40 -1.91 6.44
C GLU A 79 8.88 -3.27 5.91
N ALA A 80 9.81 -3.92 6.63
CA ALA A 80 10.32 -5.24 6.26
C ALA A 80 9.32 -6.38 6.47
N LEU A 81 8.29 -6.21 7.31
CA LEU A 81 7.31 -7.26 7.61
C LEU A 81 6.29 -7.45 6.48
N ILE A 82 5.96 -6.39 5.76
CA ILE A 82 5.01 -6.43 4.63
C ILE A 82 5.49 -7.35 3.50
N PRO A 83 6.68 -7.14 2.89
CA PRO A 83 7.19 -8.04 1.85
C PRO A 83 7.39 -9.47 2.38
N ALA A 84 7.77 -9.66 3.65
CA ALA A 84 7.87 -10.99 4.24
C ALA A 84 6.52 -11.73 4.26
N LEU A 85 5.44 -11.04 4.66
CA LEU A 85 4.10 -11.59 4.61
C LEU A 85 3.69 -11.91 3.17
N LEU A 86 3.90 -10.99 2.23
CA LEU A 86 3.58 -11.17 0.82
C LEU A 86 4.32 -12.36 0.20
N ASP A 87 5.60 -12.56 0.55
CA ASP A 87 6.38 -13.73 0.13
C ASP A 87 5.80 -15.04 0.71
N VAL A 88 5.37 -15.06 1.98
CA VAL A 88 4.75 -16.23 2.62
C VAL A 88 3.41 -16.61 1.96
N ILE A 89 2.56 -15.61 1.67
CA ILE A 89 1.25 -15.83 1.02
C ILE A 89 1.34 -15.82 -0.51
N LYS A 90 2.54 -15.68 -1.07
CA LYS A 90 2.85 -15.77 -2.51
C LYS A 90 2.15 -14.72 -3.39
N ILE A 91 1.98 -13.50 -2.88
CA ILE A 91 1.57 -12.36 -3.70
C ILE A 91 2.82 -11.65 -4.24
N PRO A 92 2.99 -11.51 -5.56
CA PRO A 92 4.11 -10.76 -6.13
C PRO A 92 3.95 -9.25 -5.89
N TYR A 93 5.06 -8.54 -5.70
CA TYR A 93 5.04 -7.11 -5.36
C TYR A 93 6.21 -6.30 -5.95
N THR A 94 6.04 -4.99 -6.06
CA THR A 94 7.08 -4.03 -6.48
C THR A 94 8.13 -3.78 -5.40
N GLY A 95 9.37 -3.51 -5.81
CA GLY A 95 10.42 -2.99 -4.92
C GLY A 95 11.12 -4.08 -4.12
N ALA A 96 11.95 -3.64 -3.17
CA ALA A 96 12.84 -4.48 -2.37
C ALA A 96 12.14 -5.53 -1.48
N ASP A 97 12.85 -6.62 -1.18
CA ASP A 97 12.37 -7.66 -0.25
C ASP A 97 12.57 -7.28 1.23
N SER A 98 12.06 -8.14 2.11
CA SER A 98 12.15 -7.97 3.57
C SER A 98 13.59 -7.79 4.06
N LEU A 99 14.54 -8.58 3.55
CA LEU A 99 15.93 -8.51 3.98
C LEU A 99 16.55 -7.18 3.57
N THR A 100 16.31 -6.74 2.34
CA THR A 100 16.83 -5.50 1.78
C THR A 100 16.24 -4.28 2.49
N LEU A 101 14.92 -4.22 2.67
CA LEU A 101 14.26 -3.12 3.41
C LEU A 101 14.79 -3.06 4.85
N GLY A 102 14.81 -4.19 5.55
CA GLY A 102 15.32 -4.28 6.92
C GLY A 102 16.81 -3.95 7.05
N LEU A 103 17.63 -4.28 6.05
CA LEU A 103 19.05 -3.91 6.00
C LEU A 103 19.22 -2.41 5.79
N CYS A 104 18.50 -1.81 4.85
CA CYS A 104 18.66 -0.40 4.49
C CYS A 104 18.15 0.56 5.56
N LEU A 105 17.21 0.13 6.40
CA LEU A 105 16.81 0.86 7.62
C LEU A 105 17.95 0.96 8.65
N ASP A 106 18.94 0.06 8.61
CA ASP A 106 20.11 0.09 9.49
C ASP A 106 21.31 0.72 8.77
N LYS A 107 21.43 2.05 8.92
CA LYS A 107 22.49 2.86 8.30
C LYS A 107 23.90 2.37 8.62
N ILE A 108 24.07 1.72 9.77
CA ILE A 108 25.36 1.24 10.26
C ILE A 108 25.75 -0.02 9.52
N LYS A 109 24.83 -0.98 9.40
CA LYS A 109 25.06 -2.20 8.63
C LYS A 109 25.31 -1.88 7.16
N VAL A 110 24.54 -0.96 6.58
CA VAL A 110 24.79 -0.50 5.20
C VAL A 110 26.21 0.06 5.07
N LYS A 111 26.66 0.93 5.98
CA LYS A 111 28.03 1.46 5.95
C LYS A 111 29.11 0.41 6.09
N GLN A 112 28.94 -0.54 7.01
CA GLN A 112 29.88 -1.65 7.16
C GLN A 112 29.99 -2.45 5.86
N LEU A 113 28.86 -2.65 5.17
CA LEU A 113 28.80 -3.32 3.88
C LEU A 113 29.45 -2.50 2.76
N LEU A 114 29.22 -1.19 2.71
CA LEU A 114 29.88 -0.27 1.77
C LEU A 114 31.40 -0.32 1.95
N ILE A 115 31.89 -0.18 3.19
CA ILE A 115 33.32 -0.21 3.52
C ILE A 115 33.94 -1.55 3.14
N ALA A 116 33.29 -2.67 3.48
CA ALA A 116 33.77 -4.01 3.14
C ALA A 116 33.90 -4.23 1.61
N ASN A 117 33.13 -3.49 0.81
CA ASN A 117 33.16 -3.53 -0.65
C ASN A 117 33.95 -2.36 -1.28
N ASN A 118 34.74 -1.61 -0.49
CA ASN A 118 35.53 -0.46 -0.95
C ASN A 118 34.68 0.65 -1.60
N ILE A 119 33.42 0.80 -1.18
CA ILE A 119 32.56 1.90 -1.59
C ILE A 119 32.72 3.04 -0.58
N PRO A 120 33.17 4.24 -1.00
CA PRO A 120 33.40 5.34 -0.08
C PRO A 120 32.10 5.79 0.61
N THR A 121 32.16 5.95 1.92
CA THR A 121 31.12 6.53 2.78
C THR A 121 31.83 7.36 3.85
N PRO A 122 31.20 8.39 4.46
CA PRO A 122 31.87 9.16 5.51
C PRO A 122 32.32 8.30 6.67
N ASP A 123 33.52 8.56 7.19
CA ASP A 123 34.01 7.96 8.44
C ASP A 123 33.01 8.30 9.56
N TYR A 124 32.77 7.32 10.45
CA TYR A 124 31.68 7.42 11.42
C TYR A 124 32.00 6.76 12.76
N GLN A 125 31.20 7.12 13.76
CA GLN A 125 31.16 6.49 15.08
C GLN A 125 29.71 6.48 15.58
N MET A 126 29.31 5.39 16.23
CA MET A 126 28.06 5.36 17.01
C MET A 126 28.32 5.76 18.47
N PHE A 127 27.33 6.43 19.05
CA PHE A 127 27.28 6.73 20.47
C PHE A 127 25.97 6.16 21.05
N HIS A 128 26.10 5.29 22.05
CA HIS A 128 25.00 4.75 22.84
C HIS A 128 24.75 5.56 24.12
N ASN A 129 25.73 6.34 24.55
CA ASN A 129 25.62 7.29 25.66
C ASN A 129 26.62 8.44 25.49
N SER A 130 26.41 9.55 26.22
CA SER A 130 27.25 10.75 26.12
C SER A 130 28.62 10.63 26.82
N SER A 131 28.92 9.52 27.52
CA SER A 131 30.23 9.31 28.17
C SER A 131 31.27 8.65 27.28
N GLU A 132 30.86 8.12 26.12
CA GLU A 132 31.77 7.53 25.15
C GLU A 132 32.70 8.59 24.54
N LYS A 133 33.97 8.22 24.29
CA LYS A 133 34.98 9.14 23.78
C LYS A 133 34.95 9.20 22.26
N LEU A 134 35.11 10.41 21.71
CA LEU A 134 35.26 10.61 20.27
C LEU A 134 36.53 9.92 19.76
N ASN A 135 36.38 9.14 18.69
CA ASN A 135 37.47 8.50 18.00
C ASN A 135 38.38 9.56 17.37
N ARG A 136 39.67 9.52 17.71
CA ARG A 136 40.69 10.44 17.19
C ARG A 136 40.91 10.39 15.68
N LYS A 137 40.23 9.52 14.94
CA LYS A 137 40.24 9.53 13.47
C LYS A 137 39.26 10.53 12.89
N LEU A 138 38.13 10.78 13.56
CA LEU A 138 37.11 11.72 13.10
C LEU A 138 37.62 13.16 13.22
N ARG A 139 37.32 13.98 12.20
CA ARG A 139 37.70 15.39 12.10
C ARG A 139 36.47 16.26 11.97
N PHE A 140 36.43 17.34 12.77
CA PHE A 140 35.41 18.37 12.61
C PHE A 140 35.54 19.09 11.24
N PRO A 141 34.44 19.56 10.65
CA PRO A 141 33.06 19.46 11.14
C PRO A 141 32.50 18.02 11.10
N LEU A 142 31.63 17.70 12.06
CA LEU A 142 30.91 16.41 12.14
C LEU A 142 29.41 16.67 11.99
N ILE A 143 28.64 15.65 11.59
CA ILE A 143 27.18 15.66 11.63
C ILE A 143 26.66 14.60 12.61
N VAL A 144 25.72 14.99 13.48
CA VAL A 144 25.04 14.12 14.44
C VAL A 144 23.61 13.87 13.97
N LYS A 145 23.23 12.61 13.82
CA LYS A 145 21.89 12.20 13.37
C LYS A 145 21.38 10.96 14.11
N PRO A 146 20.06 10.72 14.16
CA PRO A 146 19.54 9.44 14.61
C PRO A 146 20.06 8.28 13.75
N ALA A 147 20.31 7.12 14.36
CA ALA A 147 20.81 5.94 13.64
C ALA A 147 19.74 5.24 12.79
N ASN A 148 18.47 5.30 13.21
CA ASN A 148 17.37 4.50 12.68
C ASN A 148 16.16 5.34 12.20
N GLU A 149 16.36 6.62 11.94
CA GLU A 149 15.32 7.48 11.36
C GLU A 149 15.63 7.81 9.91
N ASP A 150 14.60 7.94 9.07
CA ASP A 150 14.73 8.42 7.71
C ASP A 150 14.04 9.78 7.51
N ALA A 151 13.90 10.21 6.27
CA ALA A 151 13.21 11.44 5.91
C ALA A 151 13.75 12.74 6.57
N SER A 152 15.03 12.75 6.99
CA SER A 152 15.66 13.86 7.73
C SER A 152 15.08 14.12 9.12
N VAL A 153 14.31 13.17 9.67
CA VAL A 153 13.82 13.23 11.06
C VAL A 153 15.02 13.34 12.01
N GLY A 154 14.93 14.28 12.97
CA GLY A 154 16.01 14.57 13.92
C GLY A 154 17.23 15.31 13.35
N ILE A 155 17.21 15.72 12.07
CA ILE A 155 18.27 16.51 11.44
C ILE A 155 17.87 17.98 11.37
N THR A 156 18.59 18.82 12.12
CA THR A 156 18.42 20.28 12.16
C THR A 156 19.70 20.99 11.74
N VAL A 157 19.69 22.32 11.68
CA VAL A 157 20.91 23.10 11.42
C VAL A 157 21.98 22.89 12.50
N ASP A 158 21.59 22.55 13.72
CA ASP A 158 22.50 22.27 14.84
C ASP A 158 23.09 20.85 14.79
N SER A 159 22.62 20.01 13.86
CA SER A 159 23.19 18.68 13.65
C SER A 159 24.62 18.73 13.13
N VAL A 160 25.05 19.80 12.44
CA VAL A 160 26.44 19.98 12.02
C VAL A 160 27.22 20.72 13.10
N VAL A 161 28.18 20.02 13.72
CA VAL A 161 28.92 20.47 14.89
C VAL A 161 30.39 20.71 14.54
N ASN A 162 30.99 21.72 15.18
CA ASN A 162 32.36 22.15 14.90
C ASN A 162 33.34 21.91 16.06
N ASN A 163 32.84 21.46 17.21
CA ASN A 163 33.63 21.21 18.42
C ASN A 163 32.96 20.12 19.29
N GLU A 164 33.70 19.61 20.28
CA GLU A 164 33.22 18.53 21.16
C GLU A 164 32.01 18.94 22.00
N THR A 165 31.94 20.20 22.46
CA THR A 165 30.82 20.67 23.28
C THR A 165 29.49 20.56 22.52
N ASP A 166 29.47 21.03 21.27
CA ASP A 166 28.27 20.97 20.43
C ASP A 166 27.97 19.52 20.00
N LEU A 167 29.00 18.71 19.74
CA LEU A 167 28.86 17.28 19.47
C LEU A 167 28.12 16.55 20.58
N PHE A 168 28.56 16.67 21.83
CA PHE A 168 27.94 15.97 22.95
C PHE A 168 26.53 16.49 23.25
N ARG A 169 26.25 17.78 23.00
CA ARG A 169 24.89 18.33 23.05
C ARG A 169 23.98 17.68 22.01
N GLY A 170 24.46 17.53 20.77
CA GLY A 170 23.72 16.84 19.71
C GLY A 170 23.46 15.37 20.04
N ILE A 171 24.47 14.67 20.57
CA ILE A 171 24.32 13.27 21.00
C ILE A 171 23.23 13.14 22.09
N GLU A 172 23.26 14.00 23.11
CA GLU A 172 22.25 13.99 24.18
C GLU A 172 20.84 14.31 23.65
N PHE A 173 20.73 15.23 22.70
CA PHE A 173 19.46 15.52 22.04
C PHE A 173 18.88 14.27 21.36
N ILE A 174 19.69 13.51 20.61
CA ILE A 174 19.22 12.28 19.94
C ILE A 174 18.83 11.22 20.98
N LEU A 175 19.71 10.94 21.94
CA LEU A 175 19.47 9.91 22.97
C LEU A 175 18.19 10.20 23.77
N LYS A 176 17.95 11.47 24.11
CA LYS A 176 16.81 11.88 24.95
C LYS A 176 15.48 11.94 24.20
N ASN A 177 15.46 12.43 22.96
CA ASN A 177 14.20 12.69 22.25
C ASN A 177 13.82 11.54 21.29
N TYR A 178 14.81 10.85 20.74
CA TYR A 178 14.60 9.77 19.77
C TYR A 178 14.85 8.36 20.35
N HIS A 179 15.32 8.28 21.60
CA HIS A 179 15.51 7.04 22.36
C HIS A 179 16.30 5.94 21.62
N GLN A 180 17.35 6.36 20.90
CA GLN A 180 18.16 5.49 20.05
C GLN A 180 19.60 5.98 19.96
N PRO A 181 20.55 5.16 19.48
CA PRO A 181 21.94 5.59 19.30
C PRO A 181 22.07 6.79 18.35
N ALA A 182 23.03 7.67 18.65
CA ALA A 182 23.41 8.76 17.75
C ALA A 182 24.51 8.29 16.80
N LEU A 183 24.29 8.51 15.50
CA LEU A 183 25.30 8.33 14.46
C LEU A 183 26.03 9.65 14.24
N VAL A 184 27.34 9.63 14.43
CA VAL A 184 28.24 10.76 14.20
C VAL A 184 29.10 10.45 12.98
N GLU A 185 29.10 11.33 12.00
CA GLU A 185 29.86 11.19 10.75
C GLU A 185 30.72 12.43 10.48
N GLU A 186 31.80 12.27 9.72
CA GLU A 186 32.46 13.43 9.13
C GLU A 186 31.51 14.17 8.19
N TYR A 187 31.34 15.48 8.39
CA TYR A 187 30.50 16.29 7.52
C TYR A 187 31.24 16.54 6.20
N ILE A 188 30.72 15.94 5.14
CA ILE A 188 31.25 16.11 3.78
C ILE A 188 30.68 17.40 3.19
N ASP A 189 31.39 18.51 3.42
CA ASP A 189 31.07 19.80 2.81
C ASP A 189 31.31 19.76 1.29
N GLY A 190 30.24 19.47 0.56
CA GLY A 190 30.25 19.19 -0.87
C GLY A 190 28.83 19.12 -1.44
N ARG A 191 28.74 18.84 -2.74
CA ARG A 191 27.47 18.76 -3.47
C ARG A 191 26.65 17.56 -2.99
N GLU A 192 25.34 17.69 -2.89
CA GLU A 192 24.42 16.59 -2.52
C GLU A 192 23.68 16.08 -3.75
N LEU A 193 23.91 14.83 -4.12
CA LEU A 193 23.36 14.20 -5.33
C LEU A 193 22.46 13.02 -4.97
N ASN A 194 21.28 12.95 -5.58
CA ASN A 194 20.41 11.79 -5.54
C ASN A 194 20.52 11.03 -6.87
N VAL A 195 20.85 9.75 -6.80
CA VAL A 195 21.03 8.88 -7.97
C VAL A 195 19.92 7.86 -8.00
N ALA A 196 18.91 8.10 -8.83
CA ALA A 196 17.79 7.18 -9.03
C ALA A 196 18.18 6.02 -9.95
N ILE A 197 17.79 4.81 -9.59
CA ILE A 197 18.12 3.57 -10.28
C ILE A 197 16.82 2.82 -10.58
N LEU A 198 16.68 2.32 -11.81
CA LEU A 198 15.57 1.47 -12.26
C LEU A 198 16.11 0.16 -12.83
N GLY A 199 15.41 -0.95 -12.61
CA GLY A 199 15.67 -2.22 -13.27
C GLY A 199 16.45 -3.22 -12.43
N ASN A 200 16.62 -4.42 -12.99
CA ASN A 200 17.15 -5.58 -12.27
C ASN A 200 18.41 -6.14 -12.95
N GLY A 201 19.40 -6.52 -12.16
CA GLY A 201 20.62 -7.18 -12.63
C GLY A 201 21.35 -6.40 -13.73
N ASN A 202 21.60 -7.05 -14.87
CA ASN A 202 22.32 -6.41 -15.99
C ASN A 202 21.48 -5.36 -16.74
N SER A 203 20.17 -5.30 -16.49
CA SER A 203 19.26 -4.32 -17.11
C SER A 203 19.04 -3.09 -16.23
N THR A 204 19.84 -2.94 -15.16
CA THR A 204 19.77 -1.79 -14.28
C THR A 204 20.26 -0.52 -14.99
N GLU A 205 19.45 0.53 -14.91
CA GLU A 205 19.64 1.83 -15.51
C GLU A 205 19.78 2.89 -14.41
N VAL A 206 20.81 3.73 -14.53
CA VAL A 206 20.99 4.90 -13.66
C VAL A 206 20.40 6.11 -14.38
N LEU A 207 19.41 6.75 -13.76
CA LEU A 207 18.74 7.94 -14.29
C LEU A 207 19.62 9.19 -14.11
N PRO A 208 19.32 10.29 -14.84
CA PRO A 208 19.99 11.57 -14.66
C PRO A 208 20.00 12.00 -13.19
N PHE A 209 21.14 12.52 -12.72
CA PHE A 209 21.30 12.86 -11.30
C PHE A 209 20.46 14.08 -10.92
N SER A 210 19.76 14.00 -9.80
CA SER A 210 19.20 15.18 -9.15
C SER A 210 20.22 15.73 -8.16
N GLU A 211 20.39 17.05 -8.08
CA GLU A 211 21.20 17.73 -7.07
C GLU A 211 20.30 18.53 -6.14
N ILE A 212 20.59 18.53 -4.84
CA ILE A 212 19.98 19.45 -3.87
C ILE A 212 20.82 20.73 -3.83
N ILE A 213 20.17 21.85 -4.14
CA ILE A 213 20.75 23.18 -4.20
C ILE A 213 20.33 23.97 -2.96
N TYR A 214 21.33 24.51 -2.27
CA TYR A 214 21.17 25.28 -1.05
C TYR A 214 21.44 26.77 -1.31
N ASN A 215 20.39 27.58 -1.33
CA ASN A 215 20.42 29.02 -1.62
C ASN A 215 20.39 29.88 -0.35
N PHE A 216 21.15 29.47 0.67
CA PHE A 216 21.34 30.23 1.91
C PHE A 216 22.79 30.72 2.05
N ASN A 217 23.00 31.70 2.95
CA ASN A 217 24.32 32.30 3.20
C ASN A 217 25.27 31.30 3.87
N GLU A 218 26.57 31.62 3.92
CA GLU A 218 27.62 30.73 4.48
C GLU A 218 27.43 30.35 5.96
N ASN A 219 26.47 30.96 6.66
CA ASN A 219 26.22 30.72 8.07
C ASN A 219 25.39 29.45 8.35
N PHE A 220 24.79 28.83 7.33
CA PHE A 220 24.01 27.59 7.49
C PHE A 220 24.71 26.39 6.88
N PRO A 221 24.72 25.23 7.54
CA PRO A 221 25.24 24.01 6.95
C PRO A 221 24.38 23.60 5.75
N LYS A 222 25.05 23.16 4.68
CA LYS A 222 24.41 22.73 3.43
C LYS A 222 23.88 21.32 3.57
N ILE A 223 22.84 21.12 4.39
CA ILE A 223 22.20 19.83 4.66
C ILE A 223 20.69 19.92 4.43
N LEU A 224 20.09 18.81 4.01
CA LEU A 224 18.63 18.71 3.88
C LEU A 224 18.02 18.44 5.27
N THR A 225 17.81 19.50 6.04
CA THR A 225 17.15 19.42 7.36
C THR A 225 15.68 19.00 7.23
N TYR A 226 15.07 18.60 8.35
CA TYR A 226 13.63 18.32 8.40
C TYR A 226 12.81 19.50 7.87
N ASP A 227 13.11 20.71 8.35
CA ASP A 227 12.47 21.95 7.92
C ASP A 227 12.63 22.20 6.42
N ALA A 228 13.83 21.95 5.87
CA ALA A 228 14.12 22.10 4.44
C ALA A 228 13.29 21.16 3.57
N LYS A 229 12.81 20.04 4.13
CA LYS A 229 12.11 18.99 3.41
C LYS A 229 10.59 19.02 3.59
N TRP A 230 10.11 19.36 4.79
CA TRP A 230 8.70 19.15 5.16
C TRP A 230 7.95 20.41 5.53
N ILE A 231 8.64 21.45 6.00
CA ILE A 231 8.00 22.68 6.50
C ILE A 231 7.99 23.71 5.38
N ALA A 232 6.94 23.68 4.55
CA ALA A 232 6.79 24.50 3.35
C ALA A 232 7.00 26.02 3.59
N ASP A 233 6.60 26.51 4.77
CA ASP A 233 6.73 27.91 5.14
C ASP A 233 8.11 28.30 5.70
N SER A 234 8.96 27.33 6.03
CA SER A 234 10.29 27.58 6.58
C SER A 234 11.20 28.27 5.56
N GLU A 235 12.12 29.09 6.06
CA GLU A 235 13.17 29.70 5.23
C GLU A 235 14.05 28.62 4.57
N MET A 236 14.30 27.53 5.30
CA MET A 236 15.08 26.39 4.82
C MET A 236 14.44 25.73 3.61
N PHE A 237 13.12 25.50 3.62
CA PHE A 237 12.39 24.90 2.50
C PHE A 237 12.43 25.81 1.28
N LYS A 238 12.12 27.10 1.46
CA LYS A 238 12.12 28.09 0.37
C LYS A 238 13.49 28.27 -0.30
N LYS A 239 14.57 28.00 0.43
CA LYS A 239 15.96 28.11 -0.04
C LYS A 239 16.61 26.78 -0.41
N THR A 240 15.91 25.66 -0.31
CA THR A 240 16.43 24.34 -0.68
C THR A 240 15.64 23.79 -1.85
N THR A 241 16.28 23.57 -2.98
CA THR A 241 15.60 23.12 -4.20
C THR A 241 16.29 21.93 -4.82
N GLY A 242 15.51 20.95 -5.25
CA GLY A 242 16.02 19.85 -6.05
C GLY A 242 16.04 20.22 -7.53
N VAL A 243 17.19 20.05 -8.19
CA VAL A 243 17.37 20.38 -9.61
C VAL A 243 17.92 19.16 -10.35
N CYS A 244 17.33 18.84 -11.49
CA CYS A 244 17.78 17.77 -12.37
C CYS A 244 17.72 18.25 -13.83
N PRO A 245 18.79 18.09 -14.65
CA PRO A 245 20.12 17.62 -14.26
C PRO A 245 20.85 18.63 -13.35
N PRO A 246 22.00 18.27 -12.76
CA PRO A 246 22.75 19.17 -11.88
C PRO A 246 23.18 20.45 -12.64
N PRO A 247 23.03 21.66 -12.07
CA PRO A 247 23.34 22.92 -12.75
C PRO A 247 24.82 23.05 -13.10
N VAL A 248 25.70 22.51 -12.27
CA VAL A 248 27.14 22.42 -12.56
C VAL A 248 27.43 21.05 -13.16
N LYS A 249 27.82 21.04 -14.43
CA LYS A 249 28.12 19.81 -15.18
C LYS A 249 29.26 19.03 -14.52
N LEU A 250 29.05 17.74 -14.29
CA LEU A 250 30.09 16.81 -13.85
C LEU A 250 31.00 16.45 -15.03
N THR A 251 32.28 16.17 -14.75
CA THR A 251 33.13 15.55 -15.77
C THR A 251 32.64 14.12 -16.03
N ARG A 252 32.84 13.63 -17.26
CA ARG A 252 32.46 12.26 -17.62
C ARG A 252 33.07 11.22 -16.67
N GLU A 253 34.31 11.42 -16.25
CA GLU A 253 34.99 10.53 -15.31
C GLU A 253 34.29 10.46 -13.95
N VAL A 254 33.93 11.62 -13.38
CA VAL A 254 33.22 11.68 -12.08
C VAL A 254 31.82 11.09 -12.20
N GLU A 255 31.11 11.40 -13.29
CA GLU A 255 29.77 10.88 -13.54
C GLU A 255 29.76 9.35 -13.64
N GLU A 256 30.67 8.75 -14.43
CA GLU A 256 30.78 7.30 -14.56
C GLU A 256 31.25 6.63 -13.26
N HIS A 257 32.10 7.30 -12.47
CA HIS A 257 32.49 6.82 -11.15
C HIS A 257 31.29 6.77 -10.19
N ILE A 258 30.46 7.83 -10.16
CA ILE A 258 29.24 7.86 -9.35
C ILE A 258 28.27 6.76 -9.79
N LYS A 259 28.01 6.60 -11.10
CA LYS A 259 27.14 5.53 -11.61
C LYS A 259 27.62 4.16 -11.16
N LYS A 260 28.91 3.88 -11.29
CA LYS A 260 29.50 2.60 -10.88
C LYS A 260 29.32 2.35 -9.39
N LEU A 261 29.58 3.34 -8.54
CA LEU A 261 29.39 3.20 -7.09
C LEU A 261 27.92 3.05 -6.72
N ALA A 262 27.01 3.77 -7.38
CA ALA A 262 25.58 3.69 -7.14
C ALA A 262 25.03 2.29 -7.48
N VAL A 263 25.40 1.75 -8.64
CA VAL A 263 25.04 0.38 -9.03
C VAL A 263 25.70 -0.66 -8.11
N SER A 264 26.94 -0.43 -7.67
CA SER A 264 27.59 -1.34 -6.73
C SER A 264 26.87 -1.33 -5.37
N ALA A 265 26.53 -0.16 -4.84
CA ALA A 265 25.77 -0.01 -3.60
C ALA A 265 24.39 -0.68 -3.71
N TYR A 266 23.66 -0.41 -4.80
CA TYR A 266 22.38 -1.05 -5.14
C TYR A 266 22.47 -2.58 -5.13
N ASN A 267 23.50 -3.14 -5.76
CA ASN A 267 23.66 -4.59 -5.88
C ASN A 267 24.04 -5.24 -4.56
N ILE A 268 24.97 -4.67 -3.79
CA ILE A 268 25.42 -5.29 -2.53
C ILE A 268 24.34 -5.24 -1.45
N THR A 269 23.48 -4.23 -1.44
CA THR A 269 22.34 -4.16 -0.50
C THR A 269 21.18 -5.06 -0.89
N GLY A 270 21.15 -5.59 -2.10
CA GLY A 270 20.06 -6.45 -2.59
C GLY A 270 18.88 -5.69 -3.18
N CYS A 271 19.03 -4.39 -3.48
CA CYS A 271 17.98 -3.61 -4.11
C CYS A 271 17.52 -4.23 -5.44
N ARG A 272 16.24 -4.04 -5.75
CA ARG A 272 15.58 -4.54 -6.96
C ARG A 272 14.47 -3.60 -7.40
N ASP A 273 14.11 -3.67 -8.68
CA ASP A 273 13.12 -2.88 -9.40
C ASP A 273 13.40 -1.36 -9.44
N TYR A 274 13.52 -0.70 -8.30
CA TYR A 274 13.85 0.72 -8.20
C TYR A 274 14.49 1.04 -6.84
N ALA A 275 15.40 2.01 -6.79
CA ALA A 275 15.97 2.54 -5.55
C ALA A 275 16.66 3.89 -5.80
N ARG A 276 17.01 4.60 -4.74
CA ARG A 276 17.80 5.84 -4.80
C ARG A 276 19.05 5.69 -3.94
N VAL A 277 20.19 6.09 -4.48
CA VAL A 277 21.45 6.17 -3.71
C VAL A 277 21.81 7.65 -3.54
N ASP A 278 21.99 8.06 -2.29
CA ASP A 278 22.29 9.45 -1.94
C ASP A 278 23.79 9.63 -1.73
N PHE A 279 24.36 10.68 -2.32
CA PHE A 279 25.78 10.96 -2.32
C PHE A 279 26.10 12.37 -1.82
N ARG A 280 27.27 12.49 -1.17
CA ARG A 280 28.02 13.73 -1.13
C ARG A 280 29.20 13.68 -2.09
N LEU A 281 29.45 14.76 -2.80
CA LEU A 281 30.58 14.92 -3.71
C LEU A 281 31.47 16.07 -3.24
N LYS A 282 32.65 15.75 -2.70
CA LYS A 282 33.67 16.72 -2.27
C LYS A 282 34.79 16.77 -3.30
N GLY A 283 34.88 17.87 -4.03
CA GLY A 283 35.71 17.92 -5.24
C GLY A 283 35.23 16.87 -6.25
N ASN A 284 36.07 15.88 -6.54
CA ASN A 284 35.76 14.76 -7.44
C ASN A 284 35.56 13.42 -6.71
N ILE A 285 35.49 13.43 -5.37
CA ILE A 285 35.39 12.21 -4.56
C ILE A 285 33.94 12.05 -4.07
N PRO A 286 33.21 11.03 -4.58
CA PRO A 286 31.86 10.71 -4.13
C PRO A 286 31.89 9.87 -2.84
N TYR A 287 30.93 10.13 -1.95
CA TYR A 287 30.69 9.41 -0.71
C TYR A 287 29.22 9.02 -0.64
N VAL A 288 28.91 7.73 -0.54
CA VAL A 288 27.55 7.22 -0.34
C VAL A 288 27.11 7.56 1.08
N LEU A 289 25.98 8.25 1.21
CA LEU A 289 25.34 8.53 2.49
C LEU A 289 24.36 7.42 2.88
N GLU A 290 23.51 7.05 1.93
CA GLU A 290 22.35 6.19 2.17
C GLU A 290 21.96 5.45 0.88
N VAL A 291 21.41 4.26 1.03
CA VAL A 291 20.72 3.51 -0.04
C VAL A 291 19.27 3.40 0.38
N ASN A 292 18.39 4.06 -0.36
CA ASN A 292 16.95 4.04 -0.11
C ASN A 292 16.27 3.09 -1.11
N PRO A 293 15.84 1.90 -0.66
CA PRO A 293 15.23 0.87 -1.51
C PRO A 293 13.73 1.10 -1.80
N ASN A 294 13.11 2.08 -1.16
CA ASN A 294 11.71 2.44 -1.34
C ASN A 294 11.56 3.97 -1.37
N PRO A 295 12.21 4.66 -2.33
CA PRO A 295 12.29 6.10 -2.32
C PRO A 295 10.93 6.73 -2.65
N ALA A 296 10.66 7.89 -2.05
CA ALA A 296 9.50 8.70 -2.40
C ALA A 296 9.40 8.96 -3.91
N ILE A 297 8.21 8.70 -4.45
CA ILE A 297 7.83 8.85 -5.87
C ILE A 297 6.61 9.76 -6.03
N ASN A 298 6.48 10.76 -5.15
CA ASN A 298 5.44 11.78 -5.24
C ASN A 298 5.71 12.75 -6.40
N VAL A 299 4.68 13.00 -7.22
CA VAL A 299 4.75 13.86 -8.40
C VAL A 299 4.58 15.35 -8.08
N GLU A 300 3.69 15.73 -7.17
CA GLU A 300 3.44 17.14 -6.80
C GLU A 300 4.61 17.74 -6.02
N ARG A 301 5.22 16.95 -5.14
CA ARG A 301 6.41 17.35 -4.37
C ARG A 301 7.68 17.31 -5.20
N ASP A 302 7.56 16.99 -6.49
CA ASP A 302 8.66 16.85 -7.45
C ASP A 302 9.81 16.03 -6.84
N SER A 303 9.50 14.86 -6.27
CA SER A 303 10.48 14.03 -5.55
C SER A 303 11.71 13.71 -6.41
N GLY A 304 12.87 13.50 -5.77
CA GLY A 304 14.15 13.30 -6.49
C GLY A 304 14.11 12.18 -7.53
N PHE A 305 13.34 11.12 -7.27
CA PHE A 305 13.15 10.03 -8.23
C PHE A 305 12.32 10.48 -9.44
N VAL A 306 11.18 11.15 -9.19
CA VAL A 306 10.29 11.65 -10.26
C VAL A 306 10.99 12.72 -11.12
N ARG A 307 11.78 13.62 -10.51
CA ARG A 307 12.63 14.58 -11.24
C ARG A 307 13.57 13.87 -12.21
N SER A 308 14.27 12.85 -11.73
CA SER A 308 15.25 12.09 -12.51
C SER A 308 14.57 11.37 -13.69
N ALA A 309 13.42 10.72 -13.44
CA ALA A 309 12.63 10.04 -14.46
C ALA A 309 12.08 11.01 -15.53
N ARG A 310 11.59 12.18 -15.12
CA ARG A 310 11.11 13.20 -16.06
C ARG A 310 12.21 13.69 -17.00
N VAL A 311 13.42 13.90 -16.48
CA VAL A 311 14.58 14.31 -17.30
C VAL A 311 15.06 13.18 -18.21
N SER A 312 14.88 11.91 -17.84
CA SER A 312 15.12 10.77 -18.73
C SER A 312 14.02 10.57 -19.79
N GLY A 313 13.00 11.44 -19.82
CA GLY A 313 11.91 11.40 -20.79
C GLY A 313 10.72 10.53 -20.40
N LEU A 314 10.67 10.03 -19.15
CA LEU A 314 9.52 9.27 -18.64
C LEU A 314 8.48 10.22 -18.07
N SER A 315 7.25 10.13 -18.55
CA SER A 315 6.09 10.67 -17.83
C SER A 315 5.87 9.94 -16.51
N TYR A 316 5.08 10.52 -15.60
CA TYR A 316 4.75 9.87 -14.33
C TYR A 316 4.04 8.53 -14.55
N ASP A 317 3.09 8.49 -15.48
CA ASP A 317 2.43 7.26 -15.92
C ASP A 317 3.43 6.18 -16.33
N GLU A 318 4.37 6.53 -17.22
CA GLU A 318 5.38 5.61 -17.73
C GLU A 318 6.32 5.14 -16.62
N LEU A 319 6.67 6.00 -15.65
CA LEU A 319 7.46 5.61 -14.48
C LEU A 319 6.73 4.54 -13.65
N ILE A 320 5.47 4.75 -13.29
CA ILE A 320 4.69 3.79 -12.48
C ILE A 320 4.53 2.47 -13.23
N TYR A 321 4.20 2.50 -14.52
CA TYR A 321 4.11 1.30 -15.33
C TYR A 321 5.47 0.62 -15.51
N ARG A 322 6.58 1.37 -15.56
CA ARG A 322 7.93 0.81 -15.65
C ARG A 322 8.31 0.08 -14.36
N ILE A 323 8.04 0.67 -13.19
CA ILE A 323 8.26 0.01 -11.89
C ILE A 323 7.45 -1.30 -11.81
N LEU A 324 6.16 -1.25 -12.14
CA LEU A 324 5.30 -2.43 -12.17
C LEU A 324 5.83 -3.50 -13.14
N SER A 325 6.19 -3.11 -14.36
CA SER A 325 6.67 -4.05 -15.39
C SER A 325 7.99 -4.73 -14.99
N LEU A 326 8.94 -3.98 -14.42
CA LEU A 326 10.21 -4.53 -13.95
C LEU A 326 10.00 -5.60 -12.87
N ALA A 327 9.07 -5.34 -11.94
CA ALA A 327 8.71 -6.29 -10.90
C ALA A 327 7.99 -7.52 -11.47
N MET A 328 7.05 -7.35 -12.39
CA MET A 328 6.38 -8.45 -13.09
C MET A 328 7.34 -9.34 -13.88
N GLU A 329 8.30 -8.74 -14.58
CA GLU A 329 9.37 -9.44 -15.30
C GLU A 329 10.22 -10.29 -14.34
N ARG A 330 10.57 -9.75 -13.16
CA ARG A 330 11.29 -10.48 -12.10
C ARG A 330 10.52 -11.71 -11.62
N TYR A 331 9.20 -11.63 -11.51
CA TYR A 331 8.33 -12.78 -11.20
C TYR A 331 8.01 -13.66 -12.41
N LYS A 332 8.56 -13.36 -13.60
CA LYS A 332 8.30 -14.05 -14.88
C LYS A 332 6.81 -14.10 -15.22
N MET A 333 6.07 -13.07 -14.80
CA MET A 333 4.68 -12.89 -15.19
C MET A 333 4.65 -12.48 -16.65
N LYS A 334 3.72 -13.07 -17.43
CA LYS A 334 3.51 -12.60 -18.80
C LYS A 334 2.87 -11.22 -18.71
N ALA A 335 3.44 -10.23 -19.40
CA ALA A 335 2.71 -9.01 -19.69
C ALA A 335 1.43 -9.43 -20.41
N ASP A 336 0.27 -9.14 -19.83
CA ASP A 336 -1.01 -9.51 -20.44
C ASP A 336 -1.06 -8.92 -21.86
N SER A 337 -0.89 -9.78 -22.85
CA SER A 337 -1.39 -9.55 -24.19
C SER A 337 -2.90 -9.43 -24.04
N SER A 338 -3.40 -8.19 -24.07
CA SER A 338 -4.81 -7.80 -24.27
C SER A 338 -5.70 -9.00 -24.57
N GLY A 339 -6.21 -9.58 -23.50
CA GLY A 339 -7.02 -10.77 -23.50
C GLY A 339 -7.99 -10.60 -22.36
N GLU A 340 -8.95 -9.69 -22.54
CA GLU A 340 -10.22 -9.80 -21.83
C GLU A 340 -10.75 -11.22 -22.04
N LYS A 341 -10.52 -12.06 -21.04
CA LYS A 341 -11.34 -13.20 -20.66
C LYS A 341 -11.19 -13.23 -19.14
N ILE A 342 -12.24 -13.01 -18.36
CA ILE A 342 -13.49 -13.75 -18.43
C ILE A 342 -14.67 -12.79 -18.24
N ASP A 343 -15.59 -12.83 -19.19
CA ASP A 343 -16.95 -12.31 -19.05
C ASP A 343 -17.68 -13.22 -18.03
N ASP A 344 -17.40 -13.05 -16.73
CA ASP A 344 -18.07 -13.77 -15.62
C ASP A 344 -19.39 -13.10 -15.23
N ALA A 345 -19.94 -12.28 -16.13
CA ALA A 345 -21.27 -11.74 -15.99
C ALA A 345 -22.31 -12.87 -16.03
N TYR A 346 -22.95 -13.16 -14.89
CA TYR A 346 -24.09 -14.08 -14.85
C TYR A 346 -25.33 -13.33 -15.29
N THR A 347 -26.02 -13.83 -16.33
CA THR A 347 -27.18 -13.14 -16.87
C THR A 347 -28.45 -13.96 -16.73
N THR A 348 -29.55 -13.30 -16.39
CA THR A 348 -30.92 -13.83 -16.50
C THR A 348 -31.67 -13.09 -17.61
N ASN A 349 -33.01 -13.08 -17.60
CA ASN A 349 -33.79 -12.34 -18.59
C ASN A 349 -33.57 -10.83 -18.48
N ASN A 350 -33.62 -10.29 -17.26
CA ASN A 350 -33.57 -8.85 -16.99
C ASN A 350 -32.34 -8.41 -16.20
N LEU A 351 -31.56 -9.33 -15.62
CA LEU A 351 -30.46 -9.00 -14.73
C LEU A 351 -29.11 -9.48 -15.25
N ILE A 352 -28.07 -8.77 -14.84
CA ILE A 352 -26.67 -9.14 -14.97
C ILE A 352 -26.06 -9.06 -13.57
N ALA A 353 -25.39 -10.11 -13.10
CA ALA A 353 -24.56 -10.08 -11.91
C ALA A 353 -23.10 -9.96 -12.33
N VAL A 354 -22.41 -8.94 -11.82
CA VAL A 354 -20.99 -8.69 -12.06
C VAL A 354 -20.25 -8.67 -10.73
N ASP A 355 -18.99 -9.12 -10.71
CA ASP A 355 -18.18 -9.05 -9.48
C ASP A 355 -18.14 -7.63 -8.91
N VAL A 356 -18.11 -7.52 -7.58
CA VAL A 356 -17.86 -6.24 -6.91
C VAL A 356 -16.48 -5.72 -7.33
N LYS A 357 -16.45 -4.46 -7.79
CA LYS A 357 -15.27 -3.70 -8.21
C LYS A 357 -15.17 -2.45 -7.36
N LEU A 358 -13.98 -1.83 -7.30
CA LEU A 358 -13.76 -0.65 -6.47
C LEU A 358 -14.76 0.49 -6.76
N LYS A 359 -15.16 0.67 -8.02
CA LYS A 359 -16.17 1.66 -8.43
C LYS A 359 -17.56 1.45 -7.79
N HIS A 360 -17.85 0.24 -7.30
CA HIS A 360 -19.13 -0.10 -6.67
C HIS A 360 -19.15 0.20 -5.16
N ILE A 361 -18.02 0.58 -4.55
CA ILE A 361 -17.96 0.75 -3.09
C ILE A 361 -18.88 1.88 -2.61
N ASP A 362 -19.00 2.97 -3.35
CA ASP A 362 -19.85 4.10 -2.94
C ASP A 362 -21.34 3.73 -2.91
N ILE A 363 -21.83 3.02 -3.93
CA ILE A 363 -23.23 2.57 -3.97
C ILE A 363 -23.51 1.47 -2.93
N LEU A 364 -22.55 0.58 -2.68
CA LEU A 364 -22.65 -0.40 -1.61
C LEU A 364 -22.72 0.26 -0.23
N MET A 365 -21.91 1.30 -0.01
CA MET A 365 -21.92 2.10 1.21
C MET A 365 -23.27 2.79 1.41
N GLU A 366 -23.86 3.34 0.35
CA GLU A 366 -25.19 3.93 0.40
C GLU A 366 -26.25 2.90 0.80
N TRP A 367 -26.24 1.71 0.17
CA TRP A 367 -27.22 0.67 0.46
C TRP A 367 -27.05 0.04 1.85
N PHE A 368 -25.82 -0.26 2.27
CA PHE A 368 -25.55 -0.94 3.54
C PHE A 368 -25.76 -0.03 4.75
N ASN A 369 -25.65 1.29 4.58
CA ASN A 369 -25.94 2.27 5.64
C ASN A 369 -27.39 2.79 5.60
N ASN A 370 -28.23 2.34 4.66
CA ASN A 370 -29.63 2.75 4.60
C ASN A 370 -30.46 1.92 5.59
N PRO A 371 -31.08 2.52 6.63
CA PRO A 371 -31.81 1.79 7.66
C PRO A 371 -32.98 0.94 7.14
N GLU A 372 -33.60 1.32 6.01
CA GLU A 372 -34.68 0.54 5.40
C GLU A 372 -34.20 -0.76 4.75
N ILE A 373 -32.91 -0.82 4.39
CA ILE A 373 -32.24 -1.98 3.81
C ILE A 373 -31.50 -2.75 4.91
N SER A 374 -30.67 -2.06 5.70
CA SER A 374 -29.75 -2.65 6.68
C SER A 374 -30.47 -3.35 7.82
N LYS A 375 -31.72 -2.97 8.15
CA LYS A 375 -32.52 -3.62 9.20
C LYS A 375 -32.64 -5.15 9.05
N TYR A 376 -32.55 -5.68 7.84
CA TYR A 376 -32.60 -7.12 7.57
C TYR A 376 -31.23 -7.79 7.40
N MET A 377 -30.14 -7.03 7.49
CA MET A 377 -28.76 -7.55 7.47
C MET A 377 -28.34 -8.00 8.86
N ASP A 378 -27.35 -8.91 8.95
CA ASP A 378 -26.84 -9.49 10.20
C ASP A 378 -26.44 -8.46 11.27
N MET A 379 -25.88 -7.32 10.84
CA MET A 379 -25.46 -6.23 11.72
C MET A 379 -26.19 -4.94 11.30
N PRO A 380 -27.46 -4.76 11.71
CA PRO A 380 -28.32 -3.70 11.19
C PRO A 380 -27.92 -2.29 11.65
N ASP A 381 -27.30 -2.19 12.83
CA ASP A 381 -26.83 -0.94 13.45
C ASP A 381 -25.37 -0.59 13.09
N GLU A 382 -24.71 -1.45 12.32
CA GLU A 382 -23.32 -1.23 11.96
C GLU A 382 -23.19 -0.20 10.85
N THR A 383 -22.31 0.77 11.06
CA THR A 383 -21.93 1.73 10.01
C THR A 383 -20.76 1.20 9.20
N TYR A 384 -20.93 1.20 7.88
CA TYR A 384 -19.93 0.78 6.91
C TYR A 384 -19.23 2.01 6.33
N SER A 385 -17.94 2.18 6.63
CA SER A 385 -17.11 3.17 5.94
C SER A 385 -16.59 2.63 4.62
N ARG A 386 -16.10 3.52 3.74
CA ARG A 386 -15.45 3.14 2.48
C ARG A 386 -14.30 2.18 2.73
N GLU A 387 -13.45 2.48 3.70
CA GLU A 387 -12.28 1.67 4.07
C GLU A 387 -12.71 0.27 4.52
N LYS A 388 -13.72 0.17 5.39
CA LYS A 388 -14.23 -1.12 5.88
C LYS A 388 -14.79 -1.99 4.76
N LEU A 389 -15.49 -1.40 3.79
CA LEU A 389 -15.98 -2.13 2.62
C LEU A 389 -14.84 -2.58 1.72
N ILE A 390 -13.82 -1.74 1.50
CA ILE A 390 -12.63 -2.14 0.73
C ILE A 390 -11.94 -3.34 1.40
N GLU A 391 -11.72 -3.27 2.72
CA GLU A 391 -11.12 -4.36 3.49
C GLU A 391 -11.96 -5.65 3.40
N GLY A 392 -13.28 -5.55 3.56
CA GLY A 392 -14.20 -6.68 3.46
C GLY A 392 -14.23 -7.34 2.07
N PHE A 393 -14.30 -6.54 1.00
CA PHE A 393 -14.49 -7.05 -0.36
C PHE A 393 -13.20 -7.43 -1.10
N PHE A 394 -12.06 -6.81 -0.77
CA PHE A 394 -10.81 -7.01 -1.51
C PHE A 394 -9.70 -7.66 -0.69
N VAL A 395 -9.73 -7.56 0.65
CA VAL A 395 -8.67 -8.12 1.50
C VAL A 395 -9.15 -9.41 2.15
N ALA A 396 -10.19 -9.31 2.98
CA ALA A 396 -10.73 -10.38 3.81
C ALA A 396 -11.71 -11.32 3.08
N ASN A 397 -11.96 -11.07 1.80
CA ASN A 397 -13.07 -11.68 1.08
C ASN A 397 -12.88 -13.18 0.89
N ARG A 398 -13.82 -13.97 1.43
CA ARG A 398 -13.92 -15.43 1.20
C ARG A 398 -15.17 -15.81 0.42
N ASP A 399 -15.93 -14.80 0.01
CA ASP A 399 -17.27 -14.91 -0.53
C ASP A 399 -17.28 -14.56 -2.02
N LYS A 400 -18.39 -14.90 -2.67
CA LYS A 400 -18.67 -14.54 -4.06
C LYS A 400 -19.70 -13.43 -4.06
N ASN A 401 -19.23 -12.20 -4.26
CA ASN A 401 -19.97 -10.97 -4.09
C ASN A 401 -20.24 -10.31 -5.46
N PHE A 402 -21.49 -9.97 -5.72
CA PHE A 402 -21.91 -9.43 -7.01
C PHE A 402 -22.77 -8.17 -6.86
N ILE A 403 -22.56 -7.23 -7.78
CA ILE A 403 -23.52 -6.18 -8.08
C ILE A 403 -24.52 -6.69 -9.11
N ILE A 404 -25.79 -6.40 -8.86
CA ILE A 404 -26.90 -6.70 -9.76
C ILE A 404 -27.20 -5.45 -10.60
N ILE A 405 -27.07 -5.60 -11.92
CA ILE A 405 -27.38 -4.59 -12.93
C ILE A 405 -28.65 -4.98 -13.66
N GLU A 406 -29.59 -4.05 -13.80
CA GLU A 406 -30.81 -4.23 -14.59
C GLU A 406 -30.52 -3.89 -16.07
N LYS A 407 -30.90 -4.79 -16.99
CA LYS A 407 -30.49 -4.76 -18.39
C LYS A 407 -31.08 -3.61 -19.20
N GLU A 408 -32.34 -3.26 -18.98
CA GLU A 408 -33.05 -2.23 -19.77
C GLU A 408 -32.46 -0.84 -19.51
N SER A 409 -32.25 -0.52 -18.23
CA SER A 409 -31.73 0.78 -17.80
C SER A 409 -30.21 0.81 -17.64
N ASN A 410 -29.55 -0.35 -17.64
CA ASN A 410 -28.12 -0.53 -17.35
C ASN A 410 -27.70 0.13 -16.02
N LYS A 411 -28.53 -0.03 -14.99
CA LYS A 411 -28.29 0.54 -13.65
C LYS A 411 -27.97 -0.55 -12.65
N GLU A 412 -27.03 -0.26 -11.74
CA GLU A 412 -26.81 -1.02 -10.52
C GLU A 412 -28.05 -0.88 -9.61
N ILE A 413 -28.76 -1.98 -9.35
CA ILE A 413 -30.02 -1.96 -8.58
C ILE A 413 -29.95 -2.73 -7.26
N GLY A 414 -28.94 -3.58 -7.08
CA GLY A 414 -28.84 -4.42 -5.91
C GLY A 414 -27.50 -5.13 -5.78
N TYR A 415 -27.42 -5.97 -4.76
CA TYR A 415 -26.23 -6.71 -4.38
C TYR A 415 -26.63 -8.13 -3.97
N CYS A 416 -25.80 -9.11 -4.25
CA CYS A 416 -25.94 -10.45 -3.70
C CYS A 416 -24.59 -11.08 -3.38
N SER A 417 -24.63 -12.08 -2.50
CA SER A 417 -23.44 -12.81 -2.08
C SER A 417 -23.74 -14.29 -1.90
N ILE A 418 -22.78 -15.15 -2.26
CA ILE A 418 -22.69 -16.53 -1.80
C ILE A 418 -21.50 -16.61 -0.85
N TYR A 419 -21.76 -16.94 0.41
CA TYR A 419 -20.79 -16.95 1.50
C TYR A 419 -20.83 -18.26 2.28
N GLY A 420 -19.89 -18.43 3.22
CA GLY A 420 -19.81 -19.66 4.02
C GLY A 420 -19.53 -20.90 3.17
N ILE A 421 -18.83 -20.74 2.03
CA ILE A 421 -18.62 -21.79 1.04
C ILE A 421 -17.73 -22.89 1.63
N ASN A 422 -18.34 -24.03 1.92
CA ASN A 422 -17.64 -25.23 2.35
C ASN A 422 -17.47 -26.18 1.17
N ARG A 423 -16.27 -26.21 0.58
CA ARG A 423 -15.98 -27.05 -0.59
C ARG A 423 -16.07 -28.55 -0.28
N SER A 424 -15.71 -28.97 0.92
CA SER A 424 -15.75 -30.38 1.33
C SER A 424 -17.18 -30.89 1.48
N ASN A 425 -18.04 -30.07 2.09
CA ASN A 425 -19.45 -30.41 2.28
C ASN A 425 -20.33 -29.99 1.10
N GLN A 426 -19.76 -29.28 0.12
CA GLN A 426 -20.46 -28.73 -1.03
C GLN A 426 -21.67 -27.88 -0.59
N SER A 427 -21.49 -27.04 0.42
CA SER A 427 -22.57 -26.21 0.96
C SER A 427 -22.18 -24.73 0.99
N ALA A 428 -23.17 -23.85 0.89
CA ALA A 428 -23.00 -22.42 1.09
C ALA A 428 -24.30 -21.77 1.56
N GLU A 429 -24.22 -20.52 1.97
CA GLU A 429 -25.35 -19.65 2.23
C GLU A 429 -25.36 -18.51 1.21
N PHE A 430 -26.50 -17.87 0.99
CA PHE A 430 -26.55 -16.63 0.22
C PHE A 430 -27.41 -15.56 0.87
N SER A 431 -27.12 -14.32 0.48
CA SER A 431 -27.92 -13.15 0.79
C SER A 431 -28.09 -12.29 -0.46
N TYR A 432 -29.13 -11.47 -0.47
CA TYR A 432 -29.34 -10.48 -1.53
C TYR A 432 -30.13 -9.28 -1.02
N LEU A 433 -29.95 -8.15 -1.68
CA LEU A 433 -30.74 -6.94 -1.50
C LEU A 433 -31.01 -6.26 -2.84
N ILE A 434 -32.09 -5.48 -2.87
CA ILE A 434 -32.38 -4.52 -3.94
C ILE A 434 -32.33 -3.15 -3.30
N GLY A 435 -31.23 -2.44 -3.52
CA GLY A 435 -30.99 -1.15 -2.87
C GLY A 435 -31.86 -0.04 -3.45
N GLU A 436 -32.16 -0.13 -4.74
CA GLU A 436 -32.96 0.87 -5.43
C GLU A 436 -34.46 0.66 -5.21
N LYS A 437 -35.09 1.54 -4.42
CA LYS A 437 -36.51 1.45 -4.01
C LYS A 437 -37.47 1.27 -5.19
N GLN A 438 -37.21 1.94 -6.31
CA GLN A 438 -38.03 1.89 -7.53
C GLN A 438 -37.98 0.53 -8.27
N PHE A 439 -37.04 -0.34 -7.93
CA PHE A 439 -36.93 -1.70 -8.48
C PHE A 439 -37.47 -2.77 -7.50
N GLN A 440 -37.80 -2.40 -6.26
CA GLN A 440 -38.39 -3.33 -5.31
C GLN A 440 -39.83 -3.71 -5.70
N GLY A 441 -40.22 -4.95 -5.42
CA GLY A 441 -41.58 -5.45 -5.70
C GLY A 441 -41.88 -5.76 -7.16
N LYS A 442 -40.90 -5.65 -8.06
CA LYS A 442 -41.04 -5.92 -9.51
C LYS A 442 -40.68 -7.35 -9.94
N GLY A 443 -40.38 -8.23 -9.00
CA GLY A 443 -40.00 -9.63 -9.26
C GLY A 443 -38.50 -9.89 -9.29
N TYR A 444 -37.64 -8.87 -9.31
CA TYR A 444 -36.18 -9.05 -9.36
C TYR A 444 -35.59 -9.87 -8.21
N GLY A 445 -36.19 -9.84 -7.01
CA GLY A 445 -35.72 -10.66 -5.90
C GLY A 445 -35.79 -12.16 -6.20
N ARG A 446 -36.82 -12.61 -6.92
CA ARG A 446 -36.93 -13.99 -7.38
C ARG A 446 -35.86 -14.31 -8.42
N GLU A 447 -35.67 -13.40 -9.37
CA GLU A 447 -34.70 -13.57 -10.46
C GLU A 447 -33.24 -13.60 -9.95
N ILE A 448 -32.92 -12.83 -8.90
CA ILE A 448 -31.62 -12.91 -8.21
C ILE A 448 -31.45 -14.27 -7.54
N VAL A 449 -32.48 -14.82 -6.89
CA VAL A 449 -32.41 -16.15 -6.27
C VAL A 449 -32.24 -17.24 -7.34
N GLU A 450 -32.94 -17.14 -8.48
CA GLU A 450 -32.75 -18.04 -9.62
C GLU A 450 -31.30 -18.04 -10.11
N LEU A 451 -30.69 -16.85 -10.23
CA LEU A 451 -29.28 -16.67 -10.58
C LEU A 451 -28.34 -17.32 -9.56
N LEU A 452 -28.52 -17.04 -8.27
CA LEU A 452 -27.68 -17.58 -7.19
C LEU A 452 -27.75 -19.11 -7.09
N LEU A 453 -28.94 -19.69 -7.25
CA LEU A 453 -29.12 -21.14 -7.29
C LEU A 453 -28.43 -21.77 -8.50
N HIS A 454 -28.54 -21.13 -9.67
CA HIS A 454 -27.86 -21.60 -10.87
C HIS A 454 -26.34 -21.59 -10.67
N MET A 455 -25.79 -20.49 -10.14
CA MET A 455 -24.37 -20.38 -9.80
C MET A 455 -23.93 -21.44 -8.80
N GLY A 456 -24.62 -21.56 -7.67
CA GLY A 456 -24.28 -22.52 -6.63
C GLY A 456 -24.30 -23.97 -7.12
N PHE A 457 -25.39 -24.41 -7.76
CA PHE A 457 -25.55 -25.82 -8.13
C PHE A 457 -24.81 -26.23 -9.41
N HIS A 458 -24.77 -25.37 -10.43
CA HIS A 458 -24.19 -25.70 -11.73
C HIS A 458 -22.73 -25.28 -11.87
N LYS A 459 -22.34 -24.11 -11.36
CA LYS A 459 -20.97 -23.60 -11.53
C LYS A 459 -20.08 -23.99 -10.38
N MET A 460 -20.56 -23.82 -9.14
CA MET A 460 -19.80 -24.13 -7.94
C MET A 460 -19.92 -25.61 -7.53
N GLY A 461 -20.87 -26.34 -8.11
CA GLY A 461 -21.05 -27.77 -7.86
C GLY A 461 -21.53 -28.07 -6.43
N LEU A 462 -22.24 -27.14 -5.80
CA LEU A 462 -22.79 -27.33 -4.45
C LEU A 462 -23.86 -28.42 -4.45
N ASN A 463 -24.11 -28.99 -3.27
CA ASN A 463 -25.16 -29.97 -2.97
C ASN A 463 -26.29 -29.36 -2.14
N SER A 464 -26.01 -28.41 -1.25
CA SER A 464 -27.02 -27.68 -0.47
C SER A 464 -26.74 -26.17 -0.43
N ILE A 465 -27.81 -25.39 -0.39
CA ILE A 465 -27.76 -23.93 -0.27
C ILE A 465 -28.76 -23.50 0.80
N THR A 466 -28.30 -22.72 1.77
CA THR A 466 -29.13 -22.12 2.81
C THR A 466 -29.41 -20.65 2.54
N ALA A 467 -30.50 -20.16 3.13
CA ALA A 467 -30.79 -18.74 3.24
C ALA A 467 -31.49 -18.46 4.57
N ILE A 468 -31.13 -17.35 5.20
CA ILE A 468 -31.71 -16.90 6.45
C ILE A 468 -32.53 -15.64 6.18
N VAL A 469 -33.70 -15.54 6.82
CA VAL A 469 -34.58 -14.37 6.69
C VAL A 469 -35.31 -14.11 7.99
N THR A 470 -35.34 -12.85 8.42
CA THR A 470 -36.13 -12.42 9.57
C THR A 470 -37.62 -12.63 9.29
N GLN A 471 -38.39 -13.11 10.27
CA GLN A 471 -39.80 -13.46 10.09
C GLN A 471 -40.70 -12.33 9.52
N GLN A 472 -40.33 -11.07 9.76
CA GLN A 472 -41.05 -9.90 9.24
C GLN A 472 -40.79 -9.63 7.74
N ASN A 473 -39.72 -10.17 7.15
CA ASN A 473 -39.44 -10.00 5.72
C ASN A 473 -40.26 -11.00 4.87
N THR A 474 -41.58 -10.78 4.87
CA THR A 474 -42.55 -11.61 4.15
C THR A 474 -42.35 -11.64 2.64
N ARG A 475 -41.58 -10.71 2.07
CA ARG A 475 -41.24 -10.69 0.64
C ARG A 475 -40.22 -11.79 0.33
N SER A 476 -39.10 -11.85 1.05
CA SER A 476 -38.07 -12.87 0.85
C SER A 476 -38.56 -14.26 1.26
N VAL A 477 -39.35 -14.39 2.33
CA VAL A 477 -40.00 -15.66 2.71
C VAL A 477 -40.81 -16.24 1.53
N ARG A 478 -41.67 -15.43 0.89
CA ARG A 478 -42.46 -15.86 -0.27
C ARG A 478 -41.61 -16.21 -1.49
N VAL A 479 -40.45 -15.57 -1.67
CA VAL A 479 -39.52 -15.93 -2.74
C VAL A 479 -38.93 -17.31 -2.47
N PHE A 480 -38.44 -17.57 -1.26
CA PHE A 480 -37.83 -18.86 -0.92
C PHE A 480 -38.82 -20.02 -1.03
N GLU A 481 -40.05 -19.85 -0.53
CA GLU A 481 -41.11 -20.87 -0.68
C GLU A 481 -41.43 -21.15 -2.15
N LYS A 482 -41.56 -20.12 -2.99
CA LYS A 482 -41.81 -20.27 -4.43
C LYS A 482 -40.65 -20.90 -5.19
N MET A 483 -39.42 -20.67 -4.73
CA MET A 483 -38.21 -21.26 -5.31
C MET A 483 -37.95 -22.69 -4.84
N GLY A 484 -38.85 -23.25 -4.01
CA GLY A 484 -38.79 -24.64 -3.57
C GLY A 484 -37.87 -24.89 -2.38
N PHE A 485 -37.46 -23.84 -1.66
CA PHE A 485 -36.80 -24.02 -0.37
C PHE A 485 -37.75 -24.60 0.67
N ARG A 486 -37.20 -25.39 1.58
CA ARG A 486 -37.91 -25.91 2.75
C ARG A 486 -37.49 -25.16 3.99
N LYS A 487 -38.44 -24.87 4.87
CA LYS A 487 -38.15 -24.38 6.22
C LYS A 487 -37.57 -25.52 7.05
N VAL A 488 -36.32 -25.38 7.50
CA VAL A 488 -35.59 -26.41 8.26
C VAL A 488 -35.40 -26.03 9.73
N GLY A 489 -35.58 -24.76 10.09
CA GLY A 489 -35.44 -24.31 11.47
C GLY A 489 -35.94 -22.90 11.74
N ILE A 490 -35.95 -22.54 13.02
CA ILE A 490 -36.19 -21.18 13.50
C ILE A 490 -35.12 -20.86 14.55
N ARG A 491 -34.42 -19.74 14.38
CA ARG A 491 -33.57 -19.18 15.42
C ARG A 491 -34.38 -18.13 16.17
N ARG A 492 -34.67 -18.40 17.44
CA ARG A 492 -35.60 -17.57 18.23
C ARG A 492 -34.92 -16.33 18.76
N GLU A 493 -35.61 -15.19 18.68
CA GLU A 493 -35.18 -13.91 19.26
C GLU A 493 -33.73 -13.52 18.89
N TYR A 494 -33.28 -13.87 17.70
CA TYR A 494 -31.90 -13.62 17.29
C TYR A 494 -31.72 -12.19 16.82
N HIS A 495 -32.58 -11.76 15.89
CA HIS A 495 -32.41 -10.49 15.21
C HIS A 495 -33.01 -9.36 16.02
N PHE A 496 -32.29 -8.25 16.16
CA PHE A 496 -32.77 -7.07 16.88
C PHE A 496 -33.07 -5.95 15.89
N ILE A 497 -34.34 -5.59 15.74
CA ILE A 497 -34.79 -4.51 14.86
C ILE A 497 -35.75 -3.64 15.65
N ASN A 498 -35.57 -2.31 15.62
CA ASN A 498 -36.52 -1.34 16.20
C ASN A 498 -36.91 -1.69 17.65
N GLU A 499 -35.92 -2.02 18.49
CA GLU A 499 -36.11 -2.40 19.90
C GLU A 499 -36.84 -3.74 20.12
N GLU A 500 -37.15 -4.49 19.07
CA GLU A 500 -37.80 -5.81 19.14
C GLU A 500 -36.85 -6.94 18.77
N ARG A 501 -36.97 -8.07 19.49
CA ARG A 501 -36.30 -9.34 19.13
C ARG A 501 -37.20 -10.14 18.20
N LEU A 502 -36.66 -10.50 17.04
CA LEU A 502 -37.37 -11.22 15.99
C LEU A 502 -36.73 -12.58 15.72
N ASP A 503 -37.58 -13.54 15.39
CA ASP A 503 -37.15 -14.85 14.95
C ASP A 503 -36.57 -14.78 13.53
N GLU A 504 -35.55 -15.58 13.28
CA GLU A 504 -35.05 -15.88 11.94
C GLU A 504 -35.56 -17.24 11.47
N ILE A 505 -35.96 -17.30 10.22
CA ILE A 505 -36.38 -18.53 9.56
C ILE A 505 -35.22 -19.05 8.71
N LEU A 506 -34.83 -20.30 8.96
CA LEU A 506 -33.79 -20.98 8.19
C LEU A 506 -34.43 -21.77 7.06
N PHE A 507 -34.03 -21.45 5.83
CA PHE A 507 -34.43 -22.15 4.61
C PHE A 507 -33.27 -22.94 4.02
N GLU A 508 -33.57 -24.11 3.47
CA GLU A 508 -32.62 -24.95 2.74
C GLU A 508 -33.23 -25.46 1.43
N ILE A 509 -32.41 -25.52 0.39
CA ILE A 509 -32.69 -26.31 -0.81
C ILE A 509 -31.48 -27.18 -1.14
N ILE A 510 -31.75 -28.42 -1.54
CA ILE A 510 -30.73 -29.37 -2.00
C ILE A 510 -30.79 -29.52 -3.52
N LYS A 511 -29.65 -29.88 -4.12
CA LYS A 511 -29.49 -30.03 -5.59
C LYS A 511 -30.55 -30.95 -6.19
N LYS A 512 -30.89 -32.05 -5.50
CA LYS A 512 -31.92 -33.00 -5.93
C LYS A 512 -33.29 -32.34 -6.11
N ASP A 513 -33.69 -31.51 -5.15
CA ASP A 513 -34.98 -30.83 -5.16
C ASP A 513 -34.99 -29.71 -6.22
N TYR A 514 -33.88 -28.97 -6.32
CA TYR A 514 -33.70 -27.95 -7.36
C TYR A 514 -33.81 -28.53 -8.78
N ILE A 515 -33.16 -29.67 -9.06
CA ILE A 515 -33.25 -30.33 -10.37
C ILE A 515 -34.68 -30.79 -10.65
N LYS A 516 -35.36 -31.37 -9.66
CA LYS A 516 -36.74 -31.85 -9.82
C LYS A 516 -37.69 -30.70 -10.19
N ASN A 517 -37.53 -29.54 -9.57
CA ASN A 517 -38.38 -28.37 -9.81
C ASN A 517 -38.13 -27.68 -11.16
N ASN A 518 -36.95 -27.89 -11.78
CA ASN A 518 -36.63 -27.32 -13.11
C ASN A 518 -36.90 -28.27 -14.28
N LEU A 519 -37.27 -29.54 -14.01
CA LEU A 519 -37.65 -30.53 -15.03
C LEU A 519 -39.18 -30.64 -15.24
N THR A 520 -39.95 -29.91 -14.44
CA THR A 520 -41.42 -29.80 -14.47
C THR A 520 -41.82 -28.38 -14.86
#